data_AF-A0A3C1NEG5-F1
#
_entry.id   AF-A0A3C1NEG5-F1
#
_cell.length_a   1.000
_cell.length_b   1.000
_cell.length_c   1.000
_cell.angle_alpha   90.00
_cell.angle_beta   90.00
_cell.angle_gamma   90.00
#
_symmetry.space_group_name_H-M   'P 1'
#
loop_
_entity.id
_entity.type
_entity.pdbx_description
1 polymer ?
#
loop_
_entity_poly.entity_id
_entity_poly.type
_entity_poly.pdbx_seq_one_letter_code
_entity_poly.pdbx_strand_id
1 'polypeptide(L)'
;GASGDITVYRDDPDREAMFATPELVFKNGELIVRNGKVVKVVQGATHVARPDYDRAIEKPLHDYFDRYHTVRMENFRVADAEIVKGDKGSIVVQPTRPRAA
;
A
#
# COMPACT_ATOMS: atom_id res chain seq x y z
N GLY A 1 9.56 0.62 16.31
CA GLY A 1 10.45 -0.34 15.63
C GLY A 1 10.06 -0.45 14.17
N ALA A 2 10.82 -1.20 13.37
CA ALA A 2 10.44 -1.50 11.98
C ALA A 2 9.29 -2.52 11.94
N SER A 3 8.59 -2.60 10.79
CA SER A 3 7.68 -3.72 10.53
C SER A 3 8.48 -5.03 10.44
N GLY A 4 7.83 -6.16 10.75
CA GLY A 4 8.39 -7.51 10.60
C GLY A 4 8.48 -7.97 9.15
N ASP A 5 8.91 -7.09 8.25
CA ASP A 5 9.14 -7.37 6.84
C ASP A 5 10.61 -7.75 6.68
N ILE A 6 10.88 -9.06 6.65
CA ILE A 6 12.24 -9.61 6.74
C ILE A 6 12.45 -10.59 5.61
N THR A 7 13.59 -10.51 4.94
CA THR A 7 14.03 -11.54 3.98
C THR A 7 15.35 -12.13 4.44
N VAL A 8 15.40 -13.45 4.52
CA VAL A 8 16.58 -14.23 4.90
C VAL A 8 17.07 -14.99 3.68
N TYR A 9 18.36 -14.89 3.42
CA TYR A 9 19.05 -15.60 2.35
C TYR A 9 20.13 -16.50 2.95
N ARG A 10 20.31 -17.67 2.37
CA ARG A 10 21.51 -18.48 2.59
C ARG A 10 22.67 -17.82 1.88
N ASP A 11 23.79 -17.63 2.58
CA ASP A 11 24.98 -17.01 1.98
C ASP A 11 25.50 -17.85 0.81
N ASP A 12 25.74 -17.19 -0.32
CA ASP A 12 26.27 -17.77 -1.55
C ASP A 12 27.18 -16.74 -2.25
N PRO A 13 28.43 -17.09 -2.63
CA PRO A 13 29.32 -16.17 -3.35
C PRO A 13 28.74 -15.69 -4.68
N ASP A 14 27.89 -16.50 -5.32
CA ASP A 14 27.08 -16.06 -6.44
C ASP A 14 25.89 -15.25 -5.92
N ARG A 15 26.05 -13.92 -5.92
CA ARG A 15 25.02 -12.99 -5.42
C ARG A 15 23.76 -12.98 -6.27
N GLU A 16 23.86 -13.28 -7.57
CA GLU A 16 22.70 -13.38 -8.42
C GLU A 16 21.86 -14.60 -8.02
N ALA A 17 22.50 -15.76 -7.87
CA ALA A 17 21.84 -16.98 -7.40
C ALA A 17 21.28 -16.81 -5.98
N MET A 18 22.02 -16.14 -5.08
CA MET A 18 21.60 -15.84 -3.71
C MET A 18 20.27 -15.07 -3.68
N PHE A 19 20.20 -13.93 -4.38
CA PHE A 19 19.04 -13.05 -4.32
C PHE A 19 17.85 -13.54 -5.16
N ALA A 20 18.08 -14.47 -6.09
CA ALA A 20 17.01 -15.07 -6.89
C ALA A 20 16.05 -15.94 -6.06
N THR A 21 16.52 -16.61 -5.00
CA THR A 21 15.73 -17.56 -4.21
C THR A 21 15.91 -17.35 -2.69
N PRO A 22 15.05 -16.55 -2.03
CA PRO A 22 15.13 -16.36 -0.58
C PRO A 22 14.84 -17.65 0.20
N GLU A 23 15.55 -17.84 1.31
CA GLU A 23 15.32 -18.98 2.21
C GLU A 23 14.06 -18.78 3.02
N LEU A 24 13.84 -17.58 3.57
CA LEU A 24 12.63 -17.20 4.30
C LEU A 24 12.21 -15.78 3.92
N VAL A 25 10.91 -15.54 3.77
CA VAL A 25 10.35 -14.20 3.69
C VAL A 25 9.23 -14.07 4.71
N PHE A 26 9.33 -13.06 5.56
CA PHE A 26 8.31 -12.68 6.52
C PHE A 26 7.65 -11.39 6.07
N LYS A 27 6.31 -11.37 6.15
CA LYS A 27 5.49 -10.17 5.95
C LYS A 27 4.74 -9.90 7.24
N ASN A 28 4.91 -8.71 7.83
CA ASN A 28 4.32 -8.35 9.12
C ASN A 28 4.57 -9.40 10.24
N GLY A 29 5.73 -10.08 10.21
CA GLY A 29 6.08 -11.15 11.15
C GLY A 29 5.54 -12.54 10.78
N GLU A 30 4.76 -12.67 9.72
CA GLU A 30 4.24 -13.95 9.24
C GLU A 30 5.12 -14.55 8.14
N LEU A 31 5.49 -15.83 8.26
CA LEU A 31 6.27 -16.53 7.23
C LEU A 31 5.40 -16.76 5.98
N ILE A 32 5.76 -16.11 4.87
CA ILE A 32 5.04 -16.20 3.58
C ILE A 32 5.79 -16.98 2.51
N VAL A 33 7.12 -17.05 2.58
CA VAL A 33 7.97 -17.84 1.67
C VAL A 33 8.92 -18.71 2.46
N ARG A 34 9.11 -19.96 2.03
CA ARG A 34 10.14 -20.87 2.52
C ARG A 34 10.82 -21.55 1.34
N ASN A 35 12.14 -21.49 1.26
CA ASN A 35 12.98 -22.05 0.20
C ASN A 35 12.48 -21.65 -1.21
N GLY A 36 12.26 -20.35 -1.42
CA GLY A 36 11.76 -19.80 -2.69
C GLY A 36 10.30 -20.08 -3.01
N LYS A 37 9.57 -20.84 -2.18
CA LYS A 37 8.17 -21.20 -2.44
C LYS A 37 7.25 -20.43 -1.51
N VAL A 38 6.20 -19.84 -2.08
CA VAL A 38 5.12 -19.21 -1.32
C VAL A 38 4.38 -20.30 -0.52
N VAL A 39 4.33 -20.14 0.80
CA VAL A 39 3.67 -21.07 1.74
C VAL A 39 2.41 -20.47 2.36
N LYS A 40 2.27 -19.14 2.34
CA LYS A 40 1.09 -18.43 2.85
C LYS A 40 0.84 -17.17 2.02
N VAL A 41 -0.42 -16.92 1.70
CA VAL A 41 -0.89 -15.66 1.12
C VAL A 41 -1.51 -14.82 2.23
N VAL A 42 -1.04 -13.59 2.36
CA VAL A 42 -1.57 -12.59 3.30
C VAL A 42 -1.93 -11.34 2.52
N GLN A 43 -2.94 -10.61 2.98
CA GLN A 43 -3.29 -9.34 2.38
C GLN A 43 -2.38 -8.23 2.88
N GLY A 44 -1.94 -7.41 1.94
CA GLY A 44 -1.13 -6.23 2.22
C GLY A 44 -1.95 -5.09 2.79
N ALA A 45 -1.32 -3.92 2.85
CA ALA A 45 -1.95 -2.68 3.24
C ALA A 45 -1.78 -1.63 2.13
N THR A 46 -2.80 -0.81 1.93
CA THR A 46 -2.74 0.35 1.04
C THR A 46 -2.26 1.55 1.84
N HIS A 47 -1.10 2.07 1.46
CA HIS A 47 -0.53 3.27 2.08
C HIS A 47 -1.13 4.51 1.42
N VAL A 48 -1.69 5.41 2.23
CA VAL A 48 -2.34 6.64 1.74
C VAL A 48 -1.73 7.87 2.40
N ALA A 49 -1.60 8.94 1.62
CA ALA A 49 -1.37 10.28 2.16
C ALA A 49 -2.73 10.96 2.37
N ARG A 50 -2.91 11.65 3.51
CA ARG A 50 -4.11 12.45 3.80
C ARG A 50 -3.70 13.88 4.15
N PRO A 51 -3.18 14.65 3.17
CA PRO A 51 -2.84 16.04 3.42
C PRO A 51 -4.12 16.85 3.62
N ASP A 52 -4.02 17.87 4.48
CA ASP A 52 -5.06 18.88 4.56
C ASP A 52 -5.09 19.69 3.26
N TYR A 53 -6.28 20.08 2.84
CA TYR A 53 -6.50 20.93 1.68
C TYR A 53 -7.69 21.85 1.92
N ASP A 54 -7.76 22.95 1.16
CA ASP A 54 -8.88 23.87 1.21
C ASP A 54 -10.13 23.24 0.58
N ARG A 55 -11.16 23.00 1.39
CA ARG A 55 -12.45 22.43 0.96
C ARG A 55 -13.19 23.31 -0.04
N ALA A 56 -12.87 24.60 -0.13
CA ALA A 56 -13.45 25.49 -1.13
C ALA A 56 -13.19 25.02 -2.58
N ILE A 57 -12.16 24.21 -2.82
CA ILE A 57 -11.87 23.62 -4.14
C ILE A 57 -12.94 22.63 -4.62
N GLU A 58 -13.72 22.03 -3.72
CA GLU A 58 -14.70 21.01 -4.08
C GLU A 58 -15.84 21.59 -4.93
N LYS A 59 -16.21 22.86 -4.71
CA LYS A 59 -17.26 23.54 -5.49
C LYS A 59 -16.90 23.71 -6.98
N PRO A 60 -15.77 24.36 -7.35
CA PRO A 60 -15.40 24.48 -8.76
C PRO A 60 -15.10 23.13 -9.41
N LEU A 61 -14.63 22.12 -8.65
CA LEU A 61 -14.48 20.76 -9.16
C LEU A 61 -15.84 20.14 -9.48
N HIS A 62 -16.84 20.27 -8.60
CA HIS A 62 -18.19 19.78 -8.86
C HIS A 62 -18.78 20.41 -10.13
N ASP A 63 -18.70 21.74 -10.28
CA ASP A 63 -19.19 22.45 -11.48
C ASP A 63 -18.47 21.98 -12.76
N TYR A 64 -17.18 21.64 -12.67
CA TYR A 64 -16.42 21.10 -13.78
C TYR A 64 -16.86 19.68 -14.15
N PHE A 65 -17.04 18.80 -13.15
CA PHE A 65 -17.50 17.43 -13.37
C PHE A 65 -18.88 17.41 -14.04
N ASP A 66 -19.81 18.23 -13.58
CA ASP A 66 -21.16 18.31 -14.15
C ASP A 66 -21.18 18.76 -15.61
N ARG A 67 -20.28 19.68 -15.98
CA ARG A 67 -20.23 20.24 -17.34
C ARG A 67 -19.46 19.38 -18.32
N TYR A 68 -18.42 18.70 -17.86
CA TYR A 68 -17.40 18.15 -18.76
C TYR A 68 -17.07 16.66 -18.52
N HIS A 69 -17.50 16.06 -17.40
CA HIS A 69 -17.32 14.63 -17.17
C HIS A 69 -18.60 13.84 -17.41
N THR A 70 -18.43 12.54 -17.64
CA THR A 70 -19.52 11.57 -17.84
C THR A 70 -19.95 10.88 -16.55
N VAL A 71 -19.26 11.15 -15.44
CA VAL A 71 -19.54 10.59 -14.10
C VAL A 71 -19.61 11.73 -13.09
N ARG A 72 -20.46 11.57 -12.08
CA ARG A 72 -20.56 12.53 -10.98
C ARG A 72 -19.31 12.49 -10.10
N MET A 73 -18.93 13.63 -9.54
CA MET A 73 -17.73 13.75 -8.69
C MET A 73 -17.76 12.77 -7.50
N GLU A 74 -18.94 12.55 -6.90
CA GLU A 74 -19.11 11.65 -5.76
C GLU A 74 -18.74 10.20 -6.09
N ASN A 75 -18.96 9.78 -7.33
CA ASN A 75 -18.64 8.43 -7.81
C ASN A 75 -17.17 8.29 -8.25
N PHE A 76 -16.43 9.39 -8.31
CA PHE A 76 -15.01 9.37 -8.64
C PHE A 76 -14.14 9.14 -7.40
N ARG A 77 -14.66 9.45 -6.21
CA ARG A 77 -13.94 9.29 -4.94
C ARG A 77 -13.93 7.84 -4.52
N VAL A 78 -12.73 7.30 -4.29
CA VAL A 78 -12.56 5.99 -3.64
C VAL A 78 -12.70 6.13 -2.13
N ALA A 79 -13.66 5.45 -1.54
CA ALA A 79 -13.88 5.41 -0.10
C ALA A 79 -13.00 4.35 0.59
N ASP A 80 -12.64 4.60 1.85
CA ASP A 80 -11.88 3.65 2.67
C ASP A 80 -12.53 2.26 2.73
N ALA A 81 -13.87 2.22 2.76
CA ALA A 81 -14.62 0.96 2.80
C ALA A 81 -14.43 0.13 1.53
N GLU A 82 -14.21 0.75 0.38
CA GLU A 82 -13.95 0.03 -0.88
C GLU A 82 -12.57 -0.64 -0.84
N ILE A 83 -11.58 0.06 -0.28
CA ILE A 83 -10.22 -0.48 -0.08
C ILE A 83 -10.24 -1.63 0.95
N VAL A 84 -10.88 -1.42 2.09
CA VAL A 84 -10.84 -2.38 3.22
C VAL A 84 -11.74 -3.58 2.96
N LYS A 85 -12.96 -3.39 2.42
CA LYS A 85 -13.90 -4.51 2.21
C LYS A 85 -13.63 -5.28 0.93
N GLY A 86 -13.16 -4.62 -0.13
CA GLY A 86 -12.85 -5.26 -1.41
C GLY A 86 -11.71 -6.26 -1.26
N ASP A 87 -10.54 -5.76 -0.85
CA ASP A 87 -9.31 -6.55 -0.86
C ASP A 87 -9.03 -7.26 0.48
N LYS A 88 -9.86 -7.01 1.50
CA LYS A 88 -9.63 -7.41 2.91
C LYS A 88 -8.28 -6.92 3.45
N GLY A 89 -7.72 -5.90 2.81
CA GLY A 89 -6.50 -5.23 3.24
C GLY A 89 -6.77 -4.20 4.33
N SER A 90 -5.71 -3.54 4.77
CA SER A 90 -5.80 -2.42 5.71
C SER A 90 -5.32 -1.12 5.07
N ILE A 91 -5.69 0.02 5.66
CA ILE A 91 -5.18 1.34 5.25
C ILE A 91 -4.11 1.77 6.25
N VAL A 92 -2.95 2.17 5.74
CA VAL A 92 -1.88 2.79 6.53
C VAL A 92 -1.78 4.25 6.13
N VAL A 93 -2.24 5.16 7.00
CA VAL A 93 -2.12 6.61 6.76
C VAL A 93 -0.70 7.04 7.07
N GLN A 94 -0.01 7.57 6.05
CA GLN A 94 1.34 8.08 6.19
C GLN A 94 1.32 9.52 6.73
N PRO A 95 2.28 9.90 7.62
CA PRO A 95 2.41 11.27 8.08
C PRO A 95 2.66 12.23 6.92
N THR A 96 1.95 13.35 6.89
CA THR A 96 2.07 14.39 5.85
C THR A 96 2.82 15.63 6.32
N ARG A 97 3.30 15.62 7.57
CA ARG A 97 4.13 16.69 8.13
C ARG A 97 5.54 16.66 7.53
N PRO A 98 6.23 17.82 7.43
CA PRO A 98 7.64 17.86 7.10
C PRO A 98 8.44 16.93 8.01
N ARG A 99 9.43 16.25 7.44
CA ARG A 99 10.38 15.48 8.24
C ARG A 99 11.11 16.47 9.15
N ALA A 100 10.99 16.30 10.46
CA ALA A 100 11.78 17.06 11.40
C ALA A 100 13.26 16.81 11.09
N ALA A 101 14.03 17.89 10.99
CA ALA A 101 15.49 17.84 10.81
C ALA A 101 16.15 17.16 12.02
#